data_AF-A0A484DLN9-F1
#
_entry.id   AF-A0A484DLN9-F1
#
_cell.length_a   1.000
_cell.length_b   1.000
_cell.length_c   1.000
_cell.angle_alpha   90.00
_cell.angle_beta   90.00
_cell.angle_gamma   90.00
#
_symmetry.space_group_name_H-M   'P 1'
#
loop_
_entity.id
_entity.type
_entity.pdbx_description
1 polymer ?
#
loop_
_entity_poly.entity_id
_entity_poly.type
_entity_poly.pdbx_seq_one_letter_code
_entity_poly.pdbx_strand_id
1 'polypeptide(L)'
;MKMTFQHRQDLVHDPQRSTDVFKTFPRFLDVKGLVNQDFLLLFGAETASKMLEKWDTSFKPKIIKEAKQLTPTTELCRLLKAAEKLAENDEMAGRKRTKISPSDAMDKIVHFHKKAIDTFYIAVDKQLILCQATSSLGAFDELFKSHYVFNLSYDESLVHFYTFLQTTVYYIDVTTTDESPRVRELRAKLLNDI
;
A
#
# COMPACT_ATOMS: atom_id res chain seq x y z
N MET A 1 18.28 -8.08 13.80
CA MET A 1 17.03 -8.16 14.60
C MET A 1 16.19 -9.42 14.35
N LYS A 2 16.68 -10.45 13.63
CA LYS A 2 15.92 -11.71 13.43
C LYS A 2 15.68 -12.49 14.74
N MET A 3 16.62 -12.41 15.69
CA MET A 3 16.54 -13.12 16.97
C MET A 3 15.34 -12.68 17.84
N THR A 4 14.83 -11.45 17.68
CA THR A 4 13.66 -10.94 18.42
C THR A 4 12.35 -11.11 17.66
N PHE A 5 12.37 -11.69 16.45
CA PHE A 5 11.16 -11.90 15.65
C PHE A 5 10.20 -12.89 16.32
N GLN A 6 10.69 -14.04 16.78
CA GLN A 6 9.84 -15.03 17.44
C GLN A 6 9.19 -14.44 18.70
N HIS A 7 9.98 -13.78 19.54
CA HIS A 7 9.46 -13.13 20.75
C HIS A 7 8.41 -12.05 20.44
N ARG A 8 8.56 -11.31 19.33
CA ARG A 8 7.55 -10.35 18.87
C ARG A 8 6.26 -11.04 18.43
N GLN A 9 6.36 -12.12 17.66
CA GLN A 9 5.19 -12.89 17.23
C GLN A 9 4.45 -13.49 18.43
N ASP A 10 5.17 -14.09 19.37
CA ASP A 10 4.56 -14.65 20.59
C ASP A 10 3.82 -13.57 21.40
N LEU A 11 4.35 -12.33 21.45
CA LEU A 11 3.72 -11.21 22.14
C LEU A 11 2.48 -10.67 21.42
N VAL A 12 2.57 -10.54 20.09
CA VAL A 12 1.49 -9.99 19.24
C VAL A 12 0.27 -10.91 19.22
N HIS A 13 0.49 -12.22 19.30
CA HIS A 13 -0.58 -13.22 19.36
C HIS A 13 -1.08 -13.52 20.78
N ASP A 14 -0.50 -12.89 21.81
CA ASP A 14 -0.98 -12.98 23.20
C ASP A 14 -2.06 -11.91 23.45
N PRO A 15 -3.34 -12.29 23.64
CA PRO A 15 -4.44 -11.34 23.81
C PRO A 15 -4.31 -10.44 25.04
N GLN A 16 -3.52 -10.86 26.05
CA GLN A 16 -3.31 -10.08 27.28
C GLN A 16 -2.16 -9.08 27.15
N ARG A 17 -1.26 -9.29 26.18
CA ARG A 17 0.01 -8.55 26.09
C ARG A 17 0.23 -7.85 24.75
N SER A 18 -0.62 -8.06 23.76
CA SER A 18 -0.53 -7.44 22.43
C SER A 18 -0.47 -5.90 22.49
N THR A 19 -1.20 -5.27 23.43
CA THR A 19 -1.18 -3.81 23.65
C THR A 19 0.15 -3.27 24.20
N ASP A 20 1.01 -4.14 24.74
CA ASP A 20 2.34 -3.79 25.26
C ASP A 20 3.44 -3.97 24.20
N VAL A 21 3.09 -4.27 22.94
CA VAL A 21 4.08 -4.49 21.85
C VAL A 21 5.01 -3.31 21.69
N PHE A 22 4.50 -2.07 21.71
CA PHE A 22 5.32 -0.86 21.58
C PHE A 22 6.09 -0.51 22.85
N LYS A 23 5.66 -0.99 24.02
CA LYS A 23 6.43 -0.84 25.27
C LYS A 23 7.61 -1.81 25.30
N THR A 24 7.40 -3.03 24.82
CA THR A 24 8.41 -4.10 24.81
C THR A 24 9.39 -3.92 23.64
N PHE A 25 8.89 -3.45 22.50
CA PHE A 25 9.67 -3.22 21.27
C PHE A 25 9.49 -1.78 20.78
N PRO A 26 10.04 -0.79 21.51
CA PRO A 26 9.92 0.63 21.14
C PRO A 26 10.58 0.95 19.79
N ARG A 27 11.41 0.03 19.28
CA ARG A 27 12.12 0.22 18.00
C ARG A 27 11.21 0.36 16.79
N PHE A 28 9.98 -0.15 16.86
CA PHE A 28 8.97 0.12 15.82
C PHE A 28 8.61 1.60 15.70
N LEU A 29 8.86 2.41 16.75
CA LEU A 29 8.53 3.83 16.78
C LEU A 29 9.67 4.73 16.28
N ASP A 30 10.93 4.26 16.27
CA ASP A 30 12.09 5.07 15.90
C ASP A 30 12.90 4.52 14.71
N VAL A 31 12.73 3.23 14.34
CA VAL A 31 13.43 2.60 13.22
C VAL A 31 12.46 2.32 12.07
N LYS A 32 12.73 2.94 10.91
CA LYS A 32 12.00 2.70 9.65
C LYS A 32 12.23 1.28 9.15
N GLY A 33 11.21 0.70 8.51
CA GLY A 33 11.33 -0.56 7.75
C GLY A 33 11.16 -1.84 8.58
N LEU A 34 10.97 -1.75 9.90
CA LEU A 34 10.75 -2.94 10.73
C LEU A 34 9.46 -3.69 10.38
N VAL A 35 8.39 -2.97 9.99
CA VAL A 35 7.15 -3.61 9.50
C VAL A 35 7.44 -4.44 8.25
N ASN A 36 8.14 -3.86 7.27
CA ASN A 36 8.53 -4.58 6.06
C ASN A 36 9.45 -5.77 6.34
N GLN A 37 10.40 -5.62 7.26
CA GLN A 37 11.30 -6.69 7.66
C GLN A 37 10.52 -7.87 8.27
N ASP A 38 9.60 -7.60 9.21
CA ASP A 38 8.84 -8.64 9.90
C ASP A 38 7.84 -9.31 8.95
N PHE A 39 7.18 -8.54 8.08
CA PHE A 39 6.33 -9.11 7.04
C PHE A 39 7.11 -10.01 6.07
N LEU A 40 8.33 -9.61 5.68
CA LEU A 40 9.22 -10.43 4.85
C LEU A 40 9.64 -11.73 5.55
N LEU A 41 9.78 -11.72 6.89
CA LEU A 41 10.03 -12.93 7.67
C LEU A 41 8.80 -13.83 7.77
N LEU A 42 7.59 -13.26 7.78
CA LEU A 42 6.33 -14.02 7.82
C LEU A 42 6.01 -14.70 6.48
N PHE A 43 6.12 -13.98 5.36
CA PHE A 43 5.59 -14.42 4.07
C PHE A 43 6.63 -14.58 2.95
N GLY A 44 7.90 -14.29 3.24
CA GLY A 44 8.99 -14.34 2.26
C GLY A 44 9.06 -13.12 1.35
N ALA A 45 10.18 -13.00 0.63
CA ALA A 45 10.47 -11.84 -0.22
C ALA A 45 9.50 -11.72 -1.41
N GLU A 46 9.15 -12.84 -2.05
CA GLU A 46 8.25 -12.86 -3.21
C GLU A 46 6.86 -12.28 -2.88
N THR A 47 6.31 -12.66 -1.73
CA THR A 47 5.02 -12.13 -1.26
C THR A 47 5.16 -10.66 -0.85
N ALA A 48 6.24 -10.31 -0.14
CA ALA A 48 6.46 -8.96 0.39
C ALA A 48 6.65 -7.88 -0.68
N SER A 49 7.19 -8.23 -1.86
CA SER A 49 7.40 -7.28 -2.96
C SER A 49 6.26 -7.24 -3.97
N LYS A 50 5.33 -8.21 -3.92
CA LYS A 50 4.31 -8.46 -4.94
C LYS A 50 3.48 -7.23 -5.29
N MET A 51 3.03 -6.48 -4.29
CA MET A 51 2.25 -5.27 -4.51
C MET A 51 3.04 -4.24 -5.31
N LEU A 52 4.23 -3.86 -4.84
CA LEU A 52 5.02 -2.79 -5.47
C LEU A 52 5.58 -3.20 -6.85
N GLU A 53 5.97 -4.45 -7.04
CA GLU A 53 6.51 -4.92 -8.32
C GLU A 53 5.45 -5.08 -9.41
N LYS A 54 4.24 -5.51 -9.04
CA LYS A 54 3.16 -5.81 -9.99
C LYS A 54 2.10 -4.71 -10.08
N TRP A 55 2.22 -3.64 -9.29
CA TRP A 55 1.22 -2.56 -9.28
C TRP A 55 1.03 -1.95 -10.66
N ASP A 56 2.06 -1.31 -11.22
CA ASP A 56 1.93 -0.60 -12.49
C ASP A 56 1.82 -1.54 -13.70
N THR A 57 2.41 -2.74 -13.62
CA THR A 57 2.47 -3.68 -14.75
C THR A 57 1.27 -4.60 -14.87
N SER A 58 0.59 -4.94 -13.76
CA SER A 58 -0.50 -5.92 -13.75
C SER A 58 -1.76 -5.38 -13.08
N PHE A 59 -1.66 -4.96 -11.82
CA PHE A 59 -2.86 -4.64 -11.04
C PHE A 59 -3.55 -3.37 -11.49
N LYS A 60 -2.82 -2.26 -11.60
CA LYS A 60 -3.32 -0.95 -12.02
C LYS A 60 -4.07 -0.99 -13.36
N PRO A 61 -3.52 -1.52 -14.47
CA PRO A 61 -4.24 -1.56 -15.74
C PRO A 61 -5.50 -2.42 -15.68
N LYS A 62 -5.46 -3.56 -14.96
CA LYS A 62 -6.61 -4.46 -14.79
C LYS A 62 -7.72 -3.81 -13.95
N ILE A 63 -7.36 -3.12 -12.86
CA ILE A 63 -8.31 -2.36 -12.03
C ILE A 63 -8.95 -1.24 -12.87
N ILE A 64 -8.17 -0.49 -13.66
CA ILE A 64 -8.70 0.55 -14.54
C ILE A 64 -9.66 -0.03 -15.59
N LYS A 65 -9.32 -1.17 -16.20
CA LYS A 65 -10.18 -1.89 -17.16
C LYS A 65 -11.51 -2.29 -16.54
N GLU A 66 -11.50 -2.86 -15.34
CA GLU A 66 -12.74 -3.25 -14.63
C GLU A 66 -13.53 -2.02 -14.17
N ALA A 67 -12.86 -0.98 -13.68
CA ALA A 67 -13.51 0.27 -13.26
C ALA A 67 -14.24 0.96 -14.43
N LYS A 68 -13.74 0.86 -15.66
CA LYS A 68 -14.41 1.38 -16.87
C LYS A 68 -15.73 0.68 -17.21
N GLN A 69 -15.95 -0.54 -16.71
CA GLN A 69 -17.18 -1.30 -16.94
C GLN A 69 -18.28 -0.96 -15.91
N LEU A 70 -17.93 -0.24 -14.84
CA LEU A 70 -18.89 0.18 -13.83
C LEU A 70 -19.77 1.33 -14.33
N THR A 71 -20.94 1.48 -13.71
CA THR A 71 -21.84 2.61 -13.98
C THR A 71 -21.06 3.94 -13.81
N PRO A 72 -20.94 4.77 -14.86
CA PRO A 72 -20.18 6.00 -14.78
C PRO A 72 -20.80 6.96 -13.75
N THR A 73 -20.01 7.33 -12.75
CA THR A 73 -20.33 8.40 -11.81
C THR A 73 -19.32 9.53 -11.96
N THR A 74 -19.68 10.75 -11.56
CA THR A 74 -18.77 11.90 -11.61
C THR A 74 -17.44 11.61 -10.90
N GLU A 75 -17.50 10.95 -9.75
CA GLU A 75 -16.32 10.60 -8.98
C GLU A 75 -15.48 9.50 -9.65
N LEU A 76 -16.12 8.45 -10.17
CA LEU A 76 -15.43 7.39 -10.92
C LEU A 76 -14.71 7.95 -12.15
N CYS A 77 -15.38 8.83 -12.92
CA CYS A 77 -14.77 9.50 -14.07
C CYS A 77 -13.57 10.37 -13.68
N ARG A 78 -13.64 11.05 -12.52
CA ARG A 78 -12.54 11.86 -11.99
C ARG A 78 -11.34 10.97 -11.62
N LEU A 79 -11.58 9.86 -10.94
CA LEU A 79 -10.55 8.90 -10.53
C LEU A 79 -9.88 8.22 -11.73
N LEU A 80 -10.65 7.79 -12.73
CA LEU A 80 -10.13 7.20 -13.97
C LEU A 80 -9.19 8.16 -14.71
N LYS A 81 -9.62 9.42 -14.89
CA LYS A 81 -8.78 10.46 -15.52
C LYS A 81 -7.49 10.71 -14.76
N ALA A 82 -7.55 10.73 -13.43
CA ALA A 82 -6.37 10.92 -12.59
C ALA A 82 -5.40 9.73 -12.70
N ALA A 83 -5.93 8.50 -12.74
CA ALA A 83 -5.14 7.29 -12.87
C ALA A 83 -4.42 7.19 -14.23
N GLU A 84 -5.07 7.63 -15.32
CA GLU A 84 -4.51 7.63 -16.67
C GLU A 84 -3.45 8.73 -16.87
N LYS A 85 -3.67 9.94 -16.34
CA LYS A 85 -2.71 11.06 -16.44
C LYS A 85 -1.35 10.75 -15.79
N LEU A 86 -1.31 9.85 -14.80
CA LEU A 86 -0.06 9.42 -14.18
C LEU A 86 0.80 8.56 -15.10
N ALA A 87 0.22 7.87 -16.09
CA ALA A 87 0.97 7.05 -17.03
C ALA A 87 1.72 7.89 -18.09
N GLU A 88 1.19 9.06 -18.45
CA GLU A 88 1.76 9.92 -19.51
C GLU A 88 2.96 10.76 -19.04
N ASN A 89 3.09 11.03 -17.74
CA ASN A 89 4.15 11.91 -17.22
C ASN A 89 5.52 11.21 -17.01
N ASP A 90 5.56 9.87 -16.99
CA ASP A 90 6.81 9.11 -16.75
C ASP A 90 7.62 8.86 -18.05
N GLU A 91 7.01 8.95 -19.23
CA GLU A 91 7.69 8.66 -20.50
C GLU A 91 8.59 9.80 -21.05
N MET A 92 8.71 10.93 -20.37
CA MET A 92 9.53 12.05 -20.86
C MET A 92 10.42 12.68 -19.78
N ALA A 93 11.20 11.85 -19.09
CA ALA A 93 12.39 12.31 -18.34
C ALA A 93 13.60 12.64 -19.26
N GLY A 94 13.35 13.13 -20.49
CA GLY A 94 14.34 13.70 -21.39
C GLY A 94 14.44 15.22 -21.20
N ARG A 95 15.22 15.66 -20.21
CA ARG A 95 15.35 17.07 -19.82
C ARG A 95 16.02 17.91 -20.92
N LYS A 96 15.25 18.49 -21.84
CA LYS A 96 15.71 19.61 -22.69
C LYS A 96 15.55 20.93 -21.93
N ARG A 97 16.65 21.66 -21.73
CA ARG A 97 16.64 23.03 -21.16
C ARG A 97 16.04 24.00 -22.17
N THR A 98 14.74 24.22 -22.09
CA THR A 98 14.07 25.34 -22.77
C THR A 98 14.16 26.58 -21.89
N LYS A 99 14.54 27.72 -22.46
CA LYS A 99 14.50 29.03 -21.79
C LYS A 99 13.05 29.31 -21.41
N ILE A 100 12.75 29.37 -20.12
CA ILE A 100 11.41 29.67 -19.59
C ILE A 100 11.28 31.17 -19.32
N SER A 101 10.10 31.72 -19.61
CA SER A 101 9.72 33.09 -19.27
C SER A 101 9.69 33.27 -17.75
N PRO A 102 9.92 34.48 -17.20
CA PRO A 102 9.70 34.78 -15.79
C PRO A 102 8.30 34.41 -15.28
N SER A 103 7.28 34.49 -16.14
CA SER A 103 5.91 34.05 -15.83
C SER A 103 5.81 32.53 -15.67
N ASP A 104 6.43 31.78 -16.60
CA ASP A 104 6.46 30.32 -16.56
C ASP A 104 7.35 29.81 -15.43
N ALA A 105 8.38 30.57 -15.06
CA ALA A 105 9.21 30.30 -13.90
C ALA A 105 8.40 30.50 -12.61
N MET A 106 7.59 31.55 -12.51
CA MET A 106 6.68 31.75 -11.37
C MET A 106 5.68 30.60 -11.25
N ASP A 107 5.04 30.21 -12.35
CA ASP A 107 4.05 29.12 -12.33
C ASP A 107 4.72 27.77 -11.99
N LYS A 108 5.93 27.52 -12.50
CA LYS A 108 6.76 26.37 -12.12
C LYS A 108 7.23 26.41 -10.67
N ILE A 109 7.57 27.58 -10.12
CA ILE A 109 7.99 27.76 -8.72
C ILE A 109 6.82 27.49 -7.77
N VAL A 110 5.61 27.97 -8.12
CA VAL A 110 4.37 27.70 -7.39
C VAL A 110 4.03 26.21 -7.45
N HIS A 111 4.22 25.56 -8.60
CA HIS A 111 4.07 24.11 -8.73
C HIS A 111 5.14 23.31 -7.96
N PHE A 112 6.40 23.78 -7.94
CA PHE A 112 7.51 23.14 -7.21
C PHE A 112 7.29 23.13 -5.70
N HIS A 113 6.51 24.08 -5.18
CA HIS A 113 6.20 24.23 -3.75
C HIS A 113 4.91 23.53 -3.30
N LYS A 114 4.30 22.68 -4.14
CA LYS A 114 3.32 21.72 -3.64
C LYS A 114 4.10 20.63 -2.90
N LYS A 115 4.49 20.90 -1.63
CA LYS A 115 5.31 20.02 -0.76
C LYS A 115 5.01 18.56 -1.07
N ALA A 116 5.98 17.88 -1.68
CA ALA A 116 5.88 16.44 -1.89
C ALA A 116 5.79 15.80 -0.50
N ILE A 117 4.73 15.03 -0.25
CA ILE A 117 4.62 14.23 0.96
C ILE A 117 5.65 13.12 0.79
N ASP A 118 6.75 13.21 1.55
CA ASP A 118 7.86 12.26 1.51
C ASP A 118 7.92 11.35 2.75
N THR A 119 7.11 11.68 3.77
CA THR A 119 7.11 11.02 5.07
C THR A 119 5.69 10.61 5.44
N PHE A 120 5.54 9.33 5.78
CA PHE A 120 4.27 8.71 6.13
C PHE A 120 4.36 8.03 7.49
N TYR A 121 3.22 7.95 8.18
CA TYR A 121 3.10 7.33 9.49
C TYR A 121 1.87 6.42 9.52
N ILE A 122 1.99 5.27 10.18
CA ILE A 122 0.86 4.39 10.50
C ILE A 122 0.51 4.62 11.97
N ALA A 123 -0.73 5.01 12.23
CA ALA A 123 -1.24 5.16 13.58
C ALA A 123 -1.78 3.81 14.10
N VAL A 124 -1.22 3.32 15.19
CA VAL A 124 -1.68 2.09 15.88
C VAL A 124 -1.73 2.39 17.37
N ASP A 125 -2.87 2.21 18.02
CA ASP A 125 -3.06 2.45 19.46
C ASP A 125 -2.51 3.80 19.97
N LYS A 126 -2.77 4.87 19.21
CA LYS A 126 -2.29 6.24 19.46
C LYS A 126 -0.77 6.42 19.35
N GLN A 127 -0.04 5.41 18.92
CA GLN A 127 1.37 5.48 18.57
C GLN A 127 1.53 5.69 17.06
N LEU A 128 2.61 6.38 16.67
CA LEU A 128 2.95 6.61 15.27
C LEU A 128 4.16 5.78 14.89
N ILE A 129 3.98 4.88 13.94
CA ILE A 129 5.03 4.05 13.37
C ILE A 129 5.55 4.75 12.12
N LEU A 130 6.86 4.94 12.02
CA LEU A 130 7.47 5.57 10.84
C LEU A 130 7.51 4.59 9.67
N CYS A 131 6.91 5.00 8.55
CA CYS A 131 7.06 4.27 7.28
C CYS A 131 8.46 4.48 6.70
N GLN A 132 8.96 3.45 6.02
CA GLN A 132 10.14 3.57 5.17
C GLN A 132 9.80 4.20 3.82
N ALA A 133 8.58 3.97 3.33
CA ALA A 133 8.08 4.46 2.06
C ALA A 133 8.10 5.99 1.94
N THR A 134 8.42 6.43 0.72
CA THR A 134 8.42 7.85 0.30
C THR A 134 7.29 8.14 -0.70
N SER A 135 6.46 7.15 -1.01
CA SER A 135 5.30 7.27 -1.89
C SER A 135 4.03 6.80 -1.20
N SER A 136 2.88 7.32 -1.63
CA SER A 136 1.58 6.91 -1.09
C SER A 136 1.30 5.42 -1.30
N LEU A 137 1.76 4.85 -2.43
CA LEU A 137 1.63 3.42 -2.70
C LEU A 137 2.46 2.58 -1.72
N GLY A 138 3.71 2.98 -1.47
CA GLY A 138 4.56 2.28 -0.50
C GLY A 138 4.04 2.40 0.93
N ALA A 139 3.51 3.57 1.32
CA ALA A 139 2.92 3.76 2.63
C ALA A 139 1.66 2.90 2.82
N PHE A 140 0.86 2.76 1.75
CA PHE A 140 -0.30 1.89 1.75
C PHE A 140 0.06 0.40 1.81
N ASP A 141 1.11 -0.03 1.09
CA ASP A 141 1.69 -1.37 1.20
C ASP A 141 2.16 -1.67 2.64
N GLU A 142 2.84 -0.73 3.30
CA GLU A 142 3.23 -0.87 4.72
C GLU A 142 2.02 -0.91 5.67
N LEU A 143 0.98 -0.12 5.40
CA LEU A 143 -0.27 -0.15 6.17
C LEU A 143 -0.93 -1.53 6.08
N PHE A 144 -1.03 -2.11 4.88
CA PHE A 144 -1.54 -3.46 4.72
C PHE A 144 -0.70 -4.48 5.50
N LYS A 145 0.63 -4.41 5.39
CA LYS A 145 1.55 -5.34 6.09
C LYS A 145 1.43 -5.25 7.62
N SER A 146 1.10 -4.07 8.15
CA SER A 146 0.91 -3.85 9.59
C SER A 146 -0.19 -4.73 10.19
N HIS A 147 -1.21 -5.10 9.39
CA HIS A 147 -2.26 -6.04 9.78
C HIS A 147 -1.67 -7.35 10.31
N TYR A 148 -0.73 -7.93 9.56
CA TYR A 148 -0.11 -9.21 9.92
C TYR A 148 1.00 -9.08 10.95
N VAL A 149 1.77 -7.98 10.89
CA VAL A 149 2.90 -7.77 11.82
C VAL A 149 2.40 -7.54 13.25
N PHE A 150 1.28 -6.85 13.42
CA PHE A 150 0.71 -6.52 14.73
C PHE A 150 -0.60 -7.24 15.04
N ASN A 151 -1.01 -8.20 14.19
CA ASN A 151 -2.26 -8.96 14.35
C ASN A 151 -3.48 -8.04 14.55
N LEU A 152 -3.56 -6.99 13.73
CA LEU A 152 -4.66 -6.04 13.77
C LEU A 152 -5.88 -6.64 13.07
N SER A 153 -7.08 -6.18 13.38
CA SER A 153 -8.27 -6.53 12.58
C SER A 153 -8.53 -5.45 11.53
N TYR A 154 -9.09 -5.85 10.38
CA TYR A 154 -9.59 -4.87 9.41
C TYR A 154 -10.82 -4.16 9.99
N ASP A 155 -10.97 -2.88 9.66
CA ASP A 155 -12.21 -2.14 9.92
C ASP A 155 -13.37 -2.81 9.16
N GLU A 156 -14.54 -2.95 9.79
CA GLU A 156 -15.73 -3.58 9.17
C GLU A 156 -16.09 -2.95 7.83
N SER A 157 -15.88 -1.63 7.69
CA SER A 157 -16.18 -0.89 6.46
C SER A 157 -15.22 -1.22 5.32
N LEU A 158 -14.01 -1.68 5.63
CA LEU A 158 -12.93 -1.92 4.69
C LEU A 158 -12.55 -3.39 4.56
N VAL A 159 -13.18 -4.29 5.33
CA VAL A 159 -12.87 -5.72 5.35
C VAL A 159 -12.83 -6.31 3.95
N HIS A 160 -13.84 -6.04 3.11
CA HIS A 160 -13.90 -6.55 1.74
C HIS A 160 -12.76 -6.04 0.84
N PHE A 161 -12.36 -4.79 1.03
CA PHE A 161 -11.28 -4.18 0.26
C PHE A 161 -9.93 -4.78 0.67
N TYR A 162 -9.69 -4.94 1.97
CA TYR A 162 -8.46 -5.56 2.45
C TYR A 162 -8.38 -7.06 2.20
N THR A 163 -9.50 -7.78 2.30
CA THR A 163 -9.60 -9.19 1.87
C THR A 163 -9.27 -9.32 0.39
N PHE A 164 -9.74 -8.40 -0.46
CA PHE A 164 -9.35 -8.39 -1.87
C PHE A 164 -7.84 -8.24 -2.05
N LEU A 165 -7.18 -7.33 -1.34
CA LEU A 165 -5.73 -7.16 -1.40
C LEU A 165 -4.99 -8.42 -0.91
N GLN A 166 -5.42 -8.95 0.24
CA GLN A 166 -4.88 -10.17 0.84
C GLN A 166 -4.88 -11.33 -0.15
N THR A 167 -6.01 -11.62 -0.79
CA THR A 167 -6.13 -12.84 -1.59
C THR A 167 -5.82 -12.63 -3.08
N THR A 168 -5.98 -11.41 -3.61
CA THR A 168 -5.74 -11.11 -5.04
C THR A 168 -4.36 -10.51 -5.30
N VAL A 169 -3.89 -9.61 -4.43
CA VAL A 169 -2.60 -8.94 -4.62
C VAL A 169 -1.48 -9.74 -3.98
N TYR A 170 -1.62 -10.14 -2.71
CA TYR A 170 -0.58 -10.85 -1.98
C TYR A 170 -0.71 -12.38 -2.04
N TYR A 171 -1.86 -12.91 -2.45
CA TYR A 171 -2.13 -14.36 -2.48
C TYR A 171 -1.95 -15.03 -1.11
N ILE A 172 -2.28 -14.32 -0.04
CA ILE A 172 -2.25 -14.85 1.33
C ILE A 172 -3.62 -15.46 1.62
N ASP A 173 -3.63 -16.68 2.18
CA ASP A 173 -4.83 -17.34 2.71
C ASP A 173 -6.01 -17.46 1.71
N VAL A 174 -5.70 -17.59 0.41
CA VAL A 174 -6.68 -17.57 -0.69
C VAL A 174 -7.76 -18.67 -0.57
N THR A 175 -7.41 -19.80 0.06
CA THR A 175 -8.32 -20.95 0.22
C THR A 175 -8.98 -21.03 1.60
N THR A 176 -8.49 -20.24 2.56
CA THR A 176 -8.89 -20.28 3.97
C THR A 176 -9.66 -19.05 4.40
N THR A 177 -9.47 -17.92 3.71
CA THR A 177 -10.17 -16.67 3.98
C THR A 177 -11.61 -16.73 3.47
N ASP A 178 -12.57 -16.36 4.30
CA ASP A 178 -13.95 -16.17 3.87
C ASP A 178 -14.06 -14.91 3.00
N GLU A 179 -14.18 -15.10 1.69
CA GLU A 179 -14.27 -14.04 0.70
C GLU A 179 -15.73 -13.84 0.28
N SER A 180 -16.19 -12.58 0.22
CA SER A 180 -17.50 -12.31 -0.36
C SER A 180 -17.56 -12.73 -1.84
N PRO A 181 -18.75 -13.08 -2.38
CA PRO A 181 -18.89 -13.47 -3.78
C PRO A 181 -18.30 -12.46 -4.75
N ARG A 182 -18.39 -11.17 -4.43
CA ARG A 182 -17.87 -10.08 -5.25
C ARG A 182 -16.34 -10.04 -5.28
N VAL A 183 -15.68 -10.32 -4.14
CA VAL A 183 -14.22 -10.38 -4.07
C VAL A 183 -13.70 -11.55 -4.91
N ARG A 184 -14.32 -12.73 -4.81
CA ARG A 184 -13.96 -13.90 -5.65
C ARG A 184 -14.14 -13.62 -7.14
N GLU A 185 -15.25 -12.99 -7.51
CA GLU A 185 -15.52 -12.61 -8.90
C GLU A 185 -14.44 -11.66 -9.43
N LEU A 186 -14.10 -10.62 -8.66
CA LEU A 186 -13.10 -9.64 -9.04
C LEU A 186 -11.71 -10.31 -9.15
N ARG A 187 -11.34 -11.15 -8.18
CA ARG A 187 -10.11 -11.94 -8.21
C ARG A 187 -10.04 -12.80 -9.47
N ALA A 188 -11.09 -13.55 -9.79
CA ALA A 188 -11.14 -14.36 -11.00
C ALA A 188 -10.91 -13.51 -12.27
N LYS A 189 -11.55 -12.35 -12.38
CA LYS A 189 -11.35 -11.45 -13.53
C LYS A 189 -9.93 -10.91 -13.65
N LEU A 190 -9.31 -10.54 -12.53
CA LEU A 190 -7.94 -10.04 -12.53
C LEU A 190 -6.89 -11.13 -12.76
N LEU A 191 -7.19 -12.38 -12.41
CA LEU A 191 -6.24 -13.49 -12.48
C LEU A 191 -6.40 -14.39 -13.72
N ASN A 192 -7.57 -14.42 -14.36
CA ASN A 192 -7.82 -15.29 -15.53
C ASN A 192 -7.20 -14.79 -16.85
N ASP A 193 -6.56 -13.62 -16.86
CA ASP A 193 -5.77 -13.09 -18.00
C ASP A 193 -4.26 -13.49 -17.87
N ILE A 194 -3.92 -14.71 -17.41
CA ILE A 194 -2.54 -15.26 -17.32
C ILE A 194 -2.40 -16.45 -18.28
#